data_AF-A0A9P1FMQ3-F1
#
_entry.id   AF-A0A9P1FMQ3-F1
#
_cell.length_a   1.000
_cell.length_b   1.000
_cell.length_c   1.000
_cell.angle_alpha   90.00
_cell.angle_beta   90.00
_cell.angle_gamma   90.00
#
_symmetry.space_group_name_H-M   'P 1'
#
loop_
_entity.id
_entity.type
_entity.pdbx_description
1 polymer ?
#
loop_
_entity_poly.entity_id
_entity_poly.type
_entity_poly.pdbx_seq_one_letter_code
_entity_poly.pdbx_strand_id
1 'polypeptide(L)'
;MAPWEPIGAKWSPKMSYERHSVNKQELPSRTEARKVAERVEQEVSQHLIEQQKASEEHELKLKDLAELKRQLAVAKSHFEEQQLLQEQTARALEASRKSHGSEDLARQLHQQQEELASCLRDRNELHEQVEKATTKFREDVFALNQQQSELESLLEDRNNEIKLLMYRLQELSSRYAPLKGDATDMILGRWINGYRPAVPFFRLSQGLYLFGRRQVICKISNDKPVFRVGGGFIGFEKFLEQFASEELERLLTYDLDDRTGEPKFLEGLKAKQLIEESGIVEEKGPKGLIWQQDALILNI
;
A
#
# COMPACT_ATOMS: atom_id res chain seq x y z
N MET A 1 -100.74 24.36 19.22
CA MET A 1 -100.91 25.73 19.74
C MET A 1 -101.33 26.62 18.59
N ALA A 2 -102.28 27.49 18.90
CA ALA A 2 -103.28 28.11 18.03
C ALA A 2 -102.77 29.20 17.04
N PRO A 3 -103.62 29.62 16.09
CA PRO A 3 -103.31 30.31 14.83
C PRO A 3 -103.68 31.80 14.84
N TRP A 4 -103.40 32.53 13.76
CA TRP A 4 -104.07 33.82 13.49
C TRP A 4 -104.29 34.07 11.98
N GLU A 5 -105.54 34.39 11.64
CA GLU A 5 -106.05 35.06 10.43
C GLU A 5 -106.77 36.36 10.93
N PRO A 6 -107.67 37.04 10.19
CA PRO A 6 -107.54 37.88 8.98
C PRO A 6 -108.22 39.27 9.17
N ILE A 7 -108.16 40.21 8.23
CA ILE A 7 -109.18 41.28 8.11
C ILE A 7 -109.43 41.63 6.63
N GLY A 8 -110.70 41.54 6.21
CA GLY A 8 -111.21 42.08 4.95
C GLY A 8 -112.04 43.36 5.15
N ALA A 9 -112.43 44.01 4.05
CA ALA A 9 -113.55 44.95 4.04
C ALA A 9 -114.20 45.04 2.65
N LYS A 10 -115.53 44.86 2.64
CA LYS A 10 -116.49 45.08 1.54
C LYS A 10 -116.67 46.58 1.28
N TRP A 11 -117.45 46.95 0.26
CA TRP A 11 -118.63 47.85 0.29
C TRP A 11 -119.08 48.16 -1.16
N SER A 12 -120.39 48.09 -1.42
CA SER A 12 -121.09 48.41 -2.69
C SER A 12 -122.08 49.60 -2.44
N PRO A 13 -123.17 49.83 -3.22
CA PRO A 13 -123.36 50.61 -4.46
C PRO A 13 -124.42 51.76 -4.33
N LYS A 14 -124.65 52.60 -5.37
CA LYS A 14 -125.91 53.37 -5.70
C LYS A 14 -125.69 54.21 -7.00
N MET A 15 -126.51 54.09 -8.07
CA MET A 15 -127.77 54.82 -8.43
C MET A 15 -127.63 56.36 -8.42
N SER A 16 -128.08 57.21 -9.37
CA SER A 16 -128.96 57.12 -10.55
C SER A 16 -129.07 58.52 -11.23
N TYR A 17 -129.32 58.56 -12.56
CA TYR A 17 -130.04 59.57 -13.39
C TYR A 17 -129.85 61.10 -13.24
N GLU A 18 -129.50 61.81 -14.34
CA GLU A 18 -130.43 62.70 -15.09
C GLU A 18 -129.81 63.32 -16.38
N ARG A 19 -130.68 63.63 -17.34
CA ARG A 19 -130.42 64.15 -18.71
C ARG A 19 -130.14 65.66 -18.70
N HIS A 20 -129.42 66.19 -19.70
CA HIS A 20 -129.95 67.10 -20.72
C HIS A 20 -128.86 67.57 -21.73
N SER A 21 -129.35 67.87 -22.93
CA SER A 21 -128.73 68.18 -24.22
C SER A 21 -127.82 69.42 -24.28
N VAL A 22 -127.23 69.61 -25.49
CA VAL A 22 -126.44 70.75 -26.01
C VAL A 22 -124.94 70.51 -25.75
N ASN A 23 -124.03 70.40 -26.72
CA ASN A 23 -123.80 71.29 -27.84
C ASN A 23 -122.96 70.60 -28.93
N LYS A 24 -123.20 71.00 -30.19
CA LYS A 24 -122.38 70.68 -31.36
C LYS A 24 -121.06 71.46 -31.28
N GLN A 25 -119.99 70.84 -31.77
CA GLN A 25 -118.61 71.33 -31.99
C GLN A 25 -117.61 70.77 -30.97
N GLU A 26 -116.82 69.78 -31.41
CA GLU A 26 -115.42 69.47 -31.03
C GLU A 26 -115.05 68.03 -31.44
N LEU A 27 -115.02 67.78 -32.75
CA LEU A 27 -114.38 66.59 -33.36
C LEU A 27 -113.06 67.05 -34.02
N PRO A 28 -112.04 67.38 -33.21
CA PRO A 28 -110.73 66.72 -33.36
C PRO A 28 -110.07 66.29 -32.02
N SER A 29 -110.67 66.63 -30.87
CA SER A 29 -110.02 66.48 -29.54
C SER A 29 -110.19 65.09 -28.89
N ARG A 30 -111.22 64.32 -29.29
CA ARG A 30 -111.40 62.92 -28.83
C ARG A 30 -110.40 61.93 -29.43
N THR A 31 -109.91 62.20 -30.63
CA THR A 31 -108.83 61.45 -31.27
C THR A 31 -107.47 61.76 -30.66
N GLU A 32 -107.25 62.99 -30.19
CA GLU A 32 -106.02 63.38 -29.49
C GLU A 32 -106.01 62.84 -28.06
N ALA A 33 -107.13 62.92 -27.32
CA ALA A 33 -107.24 62.32 -25.99
C ALA A 33 -107.04 60.80 -26.01
N ARG A 34 -107.50 60.10 -27.06
CA ARG A 34 -107.26 58.66 -27.24
C ARG A 34 -105.80 58.35 -27.60
N LYS A 35 -105.15 59.15 -28.45
CA LYS A 35 -103.72 59.02 -28.75
C LYS A 35 -102.84 59.31 -27.54
N VAL A 36 -103.20 60.30 -26.73
CA VAL A 36 -102.49 60.61 -25.47
C VAL A 36 -102.70 59.49 -24.46
N ALA A 37 -103.92 58.96 -24.31
CA ALA A 37 -104.18 57.81 -23.44
C ALA A 37 -103.40 56.56 -23.89
N GLU A 38 -103.39 56.23 -25.19
CA GLU A 38 -102.59 55.13 -25.73
C GLU A 38 -101.08 55.35 -25.53
N ARG A 39 -100.60 56.60 -25.61
CA ARG A 39 -99.19 56.93 -25.35
C ARG A 39 -98.82 56.79 -23.88
N VAL A 40 -99.68 57.25 -22.97
CA VAL A 40 -99.50 57.08 -21.52
C VAL A 40 -99.60 55.61 -21.14
N GLU A 41 -100.51 54.84 -21.75
CA GLU A 41 -100.65 53.41 -21.50
C GLU A 41 -99.44 52.63 -22.04
N GLN A 42 -98.87 53.04 -23.18
CA GLN A 42 -97.60 52.54 -23.69
C GLN A 42 -96.42 52.89 -22.77
N GLU A 43 -96.33 54.14 -22.31
CA GLU A 43 -95.26 54.59 -21.40
C GLU A 43 -95.35 53.87 -20.04
N VAL A 44 -96.55 53.69 -19.49
CA VAL A 44 -96.76 52.93 -18.26
C VAL A 44 -96.43 51.45 -18.46
N SER A 45 -96.85 50.85 -19.58
CA SER A 45 -96.49 49.47 -19.92
C SER A 45 -94.99 49.30 -20.09
N GLN A 46 -94.33 50.25 -20.73
CA GLN A 46 -92.89 50.26 -20.95
C GLN A 46 -92.13 50.44 -19.64
N HIS A 47 -92.59 51.35 -18.78
CA HIS A 47 -92.01 51.55 -17.45
C HIS A 47 -92.21 50.32 -16.54
N LEU A 48 -93.34 49.61 -16.66
CA LEU A 48 -93.57 48.36 -15.94
C LEU A 48 -92.63 47.25 -16.41
N ILE A 49 -92.42 47.14 -17.74
CA ILE A 49 -91.44 46.21 -18.33
C ILE A 49 -90.03 46.56 -17.88
N GLU A 50 -89.65 47.84 -17.87
CA GLU A 50 -88.34 48.31 -17.41
C GLU A 50 -88.14 48.07 -15.91
N GLN A 51 -89.16 48.31 -15.09
CA GLN A 51 -89.13 48.03 -13.65
C GLN A 51 -89.00 46.52 -13.39
N GLN A 52 -89.71 45.70 -14.15
CA GLN A 52 -89.61 44.25 -14.05
C GLN A 52 -88.22 43.76 -14.47
N LYS A 53 -87.68 44.26 -15.58
CA LYS A 53 -86.29 43.98 -16.01
C LYS A 53 -85.27 44.40 -14.96
N ALA A 54 -85.43 45.58 -14.37
CA ALA A 54 -84.54 46.07 -13.30
C ALA A 54 -84.64 45.20 -12.03
N SER A 55 -85.84 44.71 -11.70
CA SER A 55 -86.04 43.77 -10.59
C SER A 55 -85.39 42.41 -10.87
N GLU A 56 -85.54 41.88 -12.09
CA GLU A 56 -84.91 40.63 -12.51
C GLU A 56 -83.37 40.76 -12.53
N GLU A 57 -82.84 41.90 -13.01
CA GLU A 57 -81.41 42.21 -12.98
C GLU A 57 -80.88 42.34 -11.55
N HIS A 58 -81.65 42.97 -10.65
CA HIS A 58 -81.30 43.07 -9.25
C HIS A 58 -81.31 41.69 -8.56
N GLU A 59 -82.30 40.84 -8.86
CA GLU A 59 -82.35 39.47 -8.34
C GLU A 59 -81.16 38.63 -8.85
N LEU A 60 -80.77 38.80 -10.12
CA LEU A 60 -79.60 38.17 -10.70
C LEU A 60 -78.31 38.61 -9.98
N LYS A 61 -78.14 39.93 -9.78
CA LYS A 61 -77.00 40.50 -9.04
C LYS A 61 -76.94 40.01 -7.59
N LEU A 62 -78.09 39.82 -6.94
CA LEU A 62 -78.14 39.24 -5.58
C LEU A 62 -77.72 37.77 -5.57
N LYS A 63 -78.11 36.98 -6.59
CA LYS A 63 -77.65 35.60 -6.76
C LYS A 63 -76.13 35.55 -7.00
N ASP A 64 -75.61 36.42 -7.86
CA ASP A 64 -74.17 36.53 -8.11
C ASP A 64 -73.39 36.95 -6.86
N LEU A 65 -73.91 37.91 -6.10
CA LEU A 65 -73.32 38.32 -4.82
C LEU A 65 -73.31 37.19 -3.79
N ALA A 66 -74.38 36.39 -3.72
CA ALA A 66 -74.45 35.23 -2.83
C ALA A 66 -73.43 34.16 -3.23
N GLU A 67 -73.30 33.90 -4.54
CA GLU A 67 -72.32 32.94 -5.07
C GLU A 67 -70.88 33.42 -4.87
N LEU A 68 -70.57 34.69 -5.13
CA LEU A 68 -69.26 35.28 -4.85
C LEU A 68 -68.91 35.24 -3.37
N LYS A 69 -69.89 35.49 -2.47
CA LYS A 69 -69.67 35.34 -1.02
C LYS A 69 -69.37 33.89 -0.63
N ARG A 70 -70.05 32.93 -1.25
CA ARG A 70 -69.80 31.49 -1.05
C ARG A 70 -68.39 31.11 -1.51
N GLN A 71 -68.00 31.56 -2.70
CA GLN A 71 -66.66 31.34 -3.25
C GLN A 71 -65.57 32.00 -2.39
N LEU A 72 -65.81 33.22 -1.91
CA LEU A 72 -64.90 33.91 -0.99
C LEU A 72 -64.72 33.14 0.32
N ALA A 73 -65.81 32.60 0.89
CA ALA A 73 -65.73 31.80 2.11
C ALA A 73 -64.93 30.51 1.90
N VAL A 74 -65.14 29.82 0.78
CA VAL A 74 -64.37 28.62 0.41
C VAL A 74 -62.89 28.95 0.20
N ALA A 75 -62.59 30.05 -0.52
CA ALA A 75 -61.20 30.48 -0.74
C ALA A 75 -60.50 30.86 0.57
N LYS A 76 -61.20 31.51 1.51
CA LYS A 76 -60.67 31.81 2.85
C LYS A 76 -60.36 30.55 3.64
N SER A 77 -61.29 29.59 3.65
CA SER A 77 -61.07 28.30 4.32
C SER A 77 -59.88 27.54 3.74
N HIS A 78 -59.70 27.55 2.41
CA HIS A 78 -58.54 26.94 1.77
C HIS A 78 -57.23 27.66 2.10
N PHE A 79 -57.26 29.00 2.17
CA PHE A 79 -56.08 29.77 2.56
C PHE A 79 -55.65 29.46 4.00
N GLU A 80 -56.61 29.40 4.93
CA GLU A 80 -56.36 29.02 6.34
C GLU A 80 -55.81 27.60 6.45
N GLU A 81 -56.37 26.65 5.70
CA GLU A 81 -55.89 25.27 5.62
C GLU A 81 -54.45 25.18 5.10
N GLN A 82 -54.13 25.89 4.02
CA GLN A 82 -52.77 25.94 3.47
C GLN A 82 -51.78 26.59 4.44
N GLN A 83 -52.20 27.65 5.14
CA GLN A 83 -51.35 28.32 6.12
C GLN A 83 -51.01 27.37 7.29
N LEU A 84 -51.98 26.59 7.76
CA LEU A 84 -51.76 25.59 8.81
C LEU A 84 -50.79 24.48 8.35
N LEU A 85 -50.98 23.96 7.13
CA LEU A 85 -50.08 22.97 6.52
C LEU A 85 -48.65 23.52 6.37
N GLN A 86 -48.50 24.76 5.95
CA GLN A 86 -47.20 25.42 5.84
C GLN A 86 -46.53 25.57 7.21
N GLU A 87 -47.28 25.92 8.25
CA GLU A 87 -46.75 26.03 9.60
C GLU A 87 -46.35 24.65 10.18
N GLN A 88 -47.16 23.62 9.95
CA GLN A 88 -46.84 22.25 10.37
C GLN A 88 -45.57 21.71 9.68
N THR A 89 -45.44 21.93 8.37
CA THR A 89 -44.25 21.52 7.61
C THR A 89 -43.00 22.28 8.05
N ALA A 90 -43.10 23.58 8.33
CA ALA A 90 -41.99 24.37 8.88
C ALA A 90 -41.53 23.85 10.25
N ARG A 91 -42.47 23.55 11.16
CA ARG A 91 -42.17 22.98 12.48
C ARG A 91 -41.54 21.58 12.38
N ALA A 92 -42.04 20.74 11.47
CA ALA A 92 -41.47 19.40 11.23
C ALA A 92 -40.02 19.49 10.72
N LEU A 93 -39.73 20.42 9.81
CA LEU A 93 -38.37 20.67 9.31
C LEU A 93 -37.43 21.17 10.40
N GLU A 94 -37.88 22.10 11.25
CA GLU A 94 -37.07 22.56 12.40
C GLU A 94 -36.81 21.44 13.41
N ALA A 95 -37.82 20.62 13.72
CA ALA A 95 -37.67 19.48 14.63
C ALA A 95 -36.67 18.45 14.07
N SER A 96 -36.70 18.19 12.76
CA SER A 96 -35.75 17.31 12.09
C SER A 96 -34.33 17.89 12.08
N ARG A 97 -34.17 19.21 11.91
CA ARG A 97 -32.86 19.90 12.04
C ARG A 97 -32.30 19.87 13.47
N LYS A 98 -33.17 19.96 14.48
CA LYS A 98 -32.79 19.87 15.89
C LYS A 98 -32.56 18.43 16.36
N SER A 99 -32.86 17.42 15.53
CA SER A 99 -32.52 16.03 15.82
C SER A 99 -30.99 15.90 15.85
N HIS A 100 -30.47 15.62 17.04
CA HIS A 100 -29.06 15.59 17.45
C HIS A 100 -28.10 14.78 16.55
N GLY A 101 -28.62 13.97 15.62
CA GLY A 101 -27.82 13.16 14.71
C GLY A 101 -26.88 13.97 13.79
N SER A 102 -27.24 15.20 13.40
CA SER A 102 -26.36 16.01 12.55
C SER A 102 -25.15 16.57 13.30
N GLU A 103 -25.33 16.96 14.56
CA GLU A 103 -24.23 17.48 15.39
C GLU A 103 -23.31 16.36 15.84
N ASP A 104 -23.88 15.20 16.21
CA ASP A 104 -23.09 14.02 16.57
C ASP A 104 -22.27 13.49 15.40
N LEU A 105 -22.85 13.47 14.18
CA LEU A 105 -22.12 13.09 12.98
C LEU A 105 -21.00 14.07 12.65
N ALA A 106 -21.23 15.37 12.84
CA ALA A 106 -20.19 16.39 12.66
C ALA A 106 -19.04 16.22 13.67
N ARG A 107 -19.34 15.91 14.94
CA ARG A 107 -18.33 15.61 15.95
C ARG A 107 -17.54 14.35 15.63
N GLN A 108 -18.21 13.29 15.19
CA GLN A 108 -17.55 12.05 14.75
C GLN A 108 -16.64 12.29 13.55
N LEU A 109 -17.11 13.04 12.56
CA LEU A 109 -16.31 13.37 11.38
C LEU A 109 -15.08 14.19 11.77
N HIS A 110 -15.24 15.17 12.67
CA HIS A 110 -14.12 15.95 13.18
C HIS A 110 -13.10 15.07 13.93
N GLN A 111 -13.57 14.20 14.83
CA GLN A 111 -12.71 13.25 15.55
C GLN A 111 -11.94 12.34 14.58
N GLN A 112 -12.63 11.78 13.57
CA GLN A 112 -11.98 10.96 12.55
C GLN A 112 -10.95 11.74 11.73
N GLN A 113 -11.20 13.02 11.43
CA GLN A 113 -10.23 13.89 10.77
C GLN A 113 -8.98 14.13 11.64
N GLU A 114 -9.14 14.32 12.94
CA GLU A 114 -8.02 14.49 13.87
C GLU A 114 -7.20 13.20 14.02
N GLU A 115 -7.86 12.05 14.16
CA GLU A 115 -7.22 10.73 14.19
C GLU A 115 -6.42 10.48 12.91
N LEU A 116 -7.01 10.75 11.75
CA LEU A 116 -6.35 10.59 10.45
C LEU A 116 -5.15 11.54 10.32
N ALA A 117 -5.29 12.80 10.77
CA ALA A 117 -4.19 13.76 10.81
C ALA A 117 -3.06 13.29 11.73
N SER A 118 -3.37 12.68 12.87
CA SER A 118 -2.37 12.10 13.77
C SER A 118 -1.66 10.92 13.13
N CYS A 119 -2.39 9.96 12.58
CA CYS A 119 -1.83 8.81 11.87
C CYS A 119 -0.92 9.22 10.71
N LEU A 120 -1.25 10.30 9.98
CA LEU A 120 -0.40 10.83 8.92
C LEU A 120 0.90 11.42 9.46
N ARG A 121 0.88 12.10 10.61
CA ARG A 121 2.11 12.59 11.27
C ARG A 121 3.01 11.42 11.68
N ASP A 122 2.45 10.43 12.36
CA ASP A 122 3.19 9.26 12.85
C ASP A 122 3.79 8.47 11.68
N ARG A 123 3.03 8.29 10.59
CA ARG A 123 3.52 7.64 9.37
C ARG A 123 4.69 8.40 8.76
N ASN A 124 4.60 9.73 8.69
CA ASN A 124 5.67 10.55 8.12
C ASN A 124 6.93 10.51 8.99
N GLU A 125 6.77 10.52 10.32
CA GLU A 125 7.89 10.37 11.25
C GLU A 125 8.57 9.00 11.10
N LEU A 126 7.79 7.92 11.03
CA LEU A 126 8.33 6.58 10.81
C LEU A 126 9.04 6.48 9.46
N HIS A 127 8.50 7.10 8.41
CA HIS A 127 9.13 7.14 7.10
C HIS A 127 10.49 7.86 7.16
N GLU A 128 10.59 8.99 7.87
CA GLU A 128 11.85 9.70 8.06
C GLU A 128 12.87 8.85 8.83
N GLN A 129 12.43 8.11 9.86
CA GLN A 129 13.30 7.18 10.60
C GLN A 129 13.81 6.04 9.71
N VAL A 130 12.95 5.47 8.87
CA VAL A 130 13.31 4.42 7.91
C VAL A 130 14.30 4.94 6.87
N GLU A 131 14.12 6.15 6.35
CA GLU A 131 15.07 6.77 5.42
C GLU A 131 16.43 7.02 6.07
N LYS A 132 16.47 7.54 7.30
CA LYS A 132 17.71 7.71 8.08
C LYS A 132 18.41 6.38 8.34
N ALA A 133 17.67 5.34 8.71
CA ALA A 133 18.24 4.01 8.91
C ALA A 133 18.77 3.40 7.61
N THR A 134 18.04 3.58 6.51
CA THR A 134 18.42 3.04 5.19
C THR A 134 19.68 3.73 4.64
N THR A 135 19.77 5.05 4.78
CA THR A 135 20.96 5.83 4.35
C THR A 135 22.19 5.42 5.14
N LYS A 136 22.08 5.37 6.48
CA LYS A 136 23.18 4.89 7.34
C LYS A 136 23.63 3.47 6.97
N PHE A 137 22.69 2.55 6.78
CA PHE A 137 23.03 1.17 6.41
C PHE A 137 23.78 1.10 5.06
N ARG A 138 23.39 1.93 4.07
CA ARG A 138 24.10 1.99 2.79
C ARG A 138 25.52 2.51 2.94
N GLU A 139 25.73 3.52 3.77
CA GLU A 139 27.06 4.08 4.08
C GLU A 139 27.94 3.03 4.77
N ASP A 140 27.40 2.32 5.76
CA ASP A 140 28.12 1.26 6.49
C ASP A 140 28.52 0.10 5.55
N VAL A 141 27.61 -0.35 4.69
CA VAL A 141 27.89 -1.40 3.69
C VAL A 141 28.97 -0.95 2.70
N PHE A 142 28.92 0.31 2.24
CA PHE A 142 29.93 0.86 1.35
C PHE A 142 31.31 0.89 2.01
N ALA A 143 31.39 1.38 3.26
CA ALA A 143 32.64 1.43 4.02
C ALA A 143 33.23 0.04 4.26
N LEU A 144 32.40 -0.95 4.62
CA LEU A 144 32.84 -2.33 4.81
C LEU A 144 33.38 -2.96 3.52
N ASN A 145 32.70 -2.74 2.39
CA ASN A 145 33.16 -3.24 1.09
C ASN A 145 34.50 -2.61 0.68
N GLN A 146 34.70 -1.32 0.97
CA GLN A 146 35.98 -0.66 0.73
C GLN A 146 37.10 -1.27 1.58
N GLN A 147 36.87 -1.45 2.89
CA GLN A 147 37.84 -2.08 3.78
C GLN A 147 38.17 -3.52 3.38
N GLN A 148 37.16 -4.29 2.93
CA GLN A 148 37.37 -5.65 2.44
C GLN A 148 38.31 -5.65 1.22
N SER A 149 38.07 -4.77 0.26
CA SER A 149 38.92 -4.66 -0.94
C SER A 149 40.36 -4.28 -0.59
N GLU A 150 40.57 -3.38 0.37
CA GLU A 150 41.90 -3.01 0.85
C GLU A 150 42.63 -4.18 1.53
N LEU A 151 41.92 -4.95 2.36
CA LEU A 151 42.48 -6.14 3.02
C LEU A 151 42.82 -7.24 2.01
N GLU A 152 41.98 -7.46 1.00
CA GLU A 152 42.23 -8.43 -0.07
C GLU A 152 43.51 -8.08 -0.85
N SER A 153 43.67 -6.81 -1.23
CA SER A 153 44.89 -6.31 -1.88
C SER A 153 46.12 -6.50 -1.00
N LEU A 154 46.02 -6.20 0.31
CA LEU A 154 47.13 -6.37 1.24
C LEU A 154 47.51 -7.85 1.42
N LEU A 155 46.51 -8.74 1.47
CA LEU A 155 46.76 -10.19 1.55
C LEU A 155 47.44 -10.71 0.29
N GLU A 156 47.06 -10.22 -0.89
CA GLU A 156 47.71 -10.55 -2.15
C GLU A 156 49.19 -10.14 -2.15
N ASP A 157 49.48 -8.89 -1.74
CA ASP A 157 50.85 -8.37 -1.64
C ASP A 157 51.71 -9.20 -0.68
N ARG A 158 51.18 -9.52 0.51
CA ARG A 158 51.88 -10.36 1.49
C ARG A 158 52.10 -11.78 1.00
N ASN A 159 51.14 -12.34 0.28
CA ASN A 159 51.27 -13.66 -0.31
C ASN A 159 52.37 -13.68 -1.40
N ASN A 160 52.47 -12.62 -2.18
CA ASN A 160 53.53 -12.44 -3.17
C ASN A 160 54.91 -12.32 -2.51
N GLU A 161 55.01 -11.57 -1.40
CA GLU A 161 56.24 -11.45 -0.60
C GLU A 161 56.69 -12.79 -0.01
N ILE A 162 55.76 -13.54 0.61
CA ILE A 162 56.05 -14.87 1.18
C ILE A 162 56.58 -15.81 0.10
N LYS A 163 55.99 -15.78 -1.09
CA LYS A 163 56.46 -16.62 -2.20
C LYS A 163 57.85 -16.22 -2.66
N LEU A 164 58.14 -14.93 -2.81
CA LEU A 164 59.49 -14.46 -3.17
C LEU A 164 60.53 -14.90 -2.14
N LEU A 165 60.21 -14.77 -0.85
CA LEU A 165 61.05 -15.24 0.24
C LEU A 165 61.26 -16.76 0.20
N MET A 166 60.22 -17.53 -0.14
CA MET A 166 60.31 -18.98 -0.30
C MET A 166 61.25 -19.38 -1.44
N TYR A 167 61.14 -18.74 -2.62
CA TYR A 167 62.08 -18.97 -3.72
C TYR A 167 63.51 -18.63 -3.31
N ARG A 168 63.70 -17.50 -2.62
CA ARG A 168 65.03 -17.09 -2.18
C ARG A 168 65.62 -18.02 -1.13
N LEU A 169 64.80 -18.48 -0.18
CA LEU A 169 65.21 -19.45 0.82
C LEU A 169 65.60 -20.79 0.16
N GLN A 170 64.88 -21.19 -0.88
CA GLN A 170 65.18 -22.38 -1.67
C GLN A 170 66.52 -22.27 -2.41
N GLU A 171 66.80 -21.14 -3.06
CA GLU A 171 68.11 -20.88 -3.68
C GLU A 171 69.26 -20.96 -2.68
N LEU A 172 69.02 -20.53 -1.44
CA LEU A 172 70.02 -20.53 -0.37
C LEU A 172 70.14 -21.89 0.33
N SER A 173 69.08 -22.70 0.37
CA SER A 173 69.11 -24.03 1.00
C SER A 173 69.76 -25.05 0.07
N SER A 174 71.08 -25.21 0.18
CA SER A 174 71.84 -26.15 -0.66
C SER A 174 71.55 -27.64 -0.39
N ARG A 175 70.88 -27.98 0.73
CA ARG A 175 70.59 -29.37 1.15
C ARG A 175 69.28 -29.46 1.94
N TYR A 176 68.51 -30.50 1.64
CA TYR A 176 67.36 -30.95 2.42
C TYR A 176 67.79 -31.49 3.79
N ALA A 177 67.17 -31.02 4.86
CA ALA A 177 67.45 -31.45 6.23
C ALA A 177 66.34 -32.37 6.74
N PRO A 178 66.52 -33.71 6.73
CA PRO A 178 65.50 -34.64 7.19
C PRO A 178 65.33 -34.59 8.72
N LEU A 179 64.10 -34.87 9.20
CA LEU A 179 63.76 -34.93 10.61
C LEU A 179 64.33 -36.20 11.25
N LYS A 180 65.19 -36.03 12.27
CA LYS A 180 65.73 -37.14 13.06
C LYS A 180 64.59 -37.89 13.76
N GLY A 181 64.52 -39.20 13.54
CA GLY A 181 63.50 -40.08 14.12
C GLY A 181 62.41 -40.52 13.13
N ASP A 182 62.30 -39.88 11.96
CA ASP A 182 61.41 -40.33 10.89
C ASP A 182 62.21 -41.14 9.85
N ALA A 183 62.11 -42.46 9.90
CA ALA A 183 62.85 -43.34 8.99
C ALA A 183 62.53 -43.07 7.51
N THR A 184 61.28 -42.71 7.19
CA THR A 184 60.88 -42.39 5.81
C THR A 184 61.57 -41.12 5.34
N ASP A 185 61.55 -40.08 6.16
CA ASP A 185 62.13 -38.78 5.84
C ASP A 185 63.67 -38.85 5.75
N MET A 186 64.30 -39.61 6.66
CA MET A 186 65.74 -39.85 6.63
C MET A 186 66.19 -40.54 5.33
N ILE A 187 65.41 -41.50 4.84
CA ILE A 187 65.69 -42.15 3.54
C ILE A 187 65.44 -41.15 2.43
N LEU A 188 64.25 -40.54 2.36
CA LEU A 188 63.90 -39.60 1.30
C LEU A 188 64.89 -38.42 1.21
N GLY A 189 65.31 -37.86 2.34
CA GLY A 189 66.30 -36.79 2.39
C GLY A 189 67.66 -37.16 1.81
N ARG A 190 68.10 -38.43 1.94
CA ARG A 190 69.31 -38.91 1.25
C ARG A 190 69.13 -38.89 -0.27
N TRP A 191 67.96 -39.30 -0.76
CA TRP A 191 67.63 -39.29 -2.20
C TRP A 191 67.51 -37.87 -2.73
N ILE A 192 66.78 -36.97 -2.06
CA ILE A 192 66.65 -35.56 -2.47
C ILE A 192 68.02 -34.89 -2.55
N ASN A 193 68.87 -35.07 -1.53
CA ASN A 193 70.21 -34.47 -1.50
C ASN A 193 71.17 -35.03 -2.56
N GLY A 194 70.98 -36.31 -2.93
CA GLY A 194 71.76 -36.96 -3.98
C GLY A 194 71.36 -36.51 -5.39
N TYR A 195 70.05 -36.49 -5.67
CA TYR A 195 69.53 -36.19 -7.02
C TYR A 195 69.38 -34.69 -7.28
N ARG A 196 69.22 -33.87 -6.23
CA ARG A 196 68.99 -32.41 -6.31
C ARG A 196 67.92 -32.03 -7.34
N PRO A 197 66.66 -32.48 -7.13
CA PRO A 197 65.57 -32.14 -8.03
C PRO A 197 65.38 -30.62 -8.11
N ALA A 198 65.01 -30.12 -9.30
CA ALA A 198 64.73 -28.70 -9.52
C ALA A 198 63.50 -28.20 -8.74
N VAL A 199 62.59 -29.11 -8.40
CA VAL A 199 61.39 -28.86 -7.61
C VAL A 199 61.65 -29.25 -6.15
N PRO A 200 61.36 -28.36 -5.17
CA PRO A 200 61.67 -28.62 -3.77
C PRO A 200 60.69 -29.62 -3.15
N PHE A 201 61.17 -30.30 -2.11
CA PHE A 201 60.34 -31.12 -1.23
C PHE A 201 60.21 -30.44 0.13
N PHE A 202 58.99 -30.42 0.69
CA PHE A 202 58.74 -30.01 2.07
C PHE A 202 58.00 -31.12 2.81
N ARG A 203 58.43 -31.41 4.05
CA ARG A 203 57.73 -32.38 4.89
C ARG A 203 56.51 -31.73 5.52
N LEU A 204 55.35 -32.36 5.39
CA LEU A 204 54.12 -31.95 6.08
C LEU A 204 53.91 -32.81 7.32
N SER A 205 53.91 -34.13 7.14
CA SER A 205 53.81 -35.12 8.21
C SER A 205 54.53 -36.41 7.81
N GLN A 206 54.55 -37.42 8.68
CA GLN A 206 55.24 -38.68 8.38
C GLN A 206 54.61 -39.35 7.15
N GLY A 207 55.40 -39.51 6.09
CA GLY A 207 54.94 -40.10 4.82
C GLY A 207 54.13 -39.16 3.93
N LEU A 208 53.93 -37.89 4.31
CA LEU A 208 53.23 -36.88 3.50
C LEU A 208 54.13 -35.67 3.25
N TYR A 209 54.34 -35.36 1.98
CA TYR A 209 55.26 -34.33 1.54
C TYR A 209 54.60 -33.42 0.51
N LEU A 210 55.12 -32.21 0.39
CA LEU A 210 54.81 -31.28 -0.69
C LEU A 210 55.95 -31.33 -1.70
N PHE A 211 55.66 -31.70 -2.94
CA PHE A 211 56.58 -31.64 -4.07
C PHE A 211 56.17 -30.46 -4.95
N GLY A 212 56.89 -29.35 -4.84
CA GLY A 212 56.47 -28.07 -5.42
C GLY A 212 55.16 -27.60 -4.82
N ARG A 213 54.04 -27.76 -5.56
CA ARG A 213 52.69 -27.43 -5.08
C ARG A 213 51.82 -28.67 -4.82
N ARG A 214 52.30 -29.86 -5.18
CA ARG A 214 51.54 -31.10 -5.11
C ARG A 214 51.78 -31.83 -3.80
N GLN A 215 50.71 -32.20 -3.10
CA GLN A 215 50.79 -33.12 -1.96
C GLN A 215 51.01 -34.55 -2.45
N VAL A 216 52.01 -35.23 -1.90
CA VAL A 216 52.41 -36.58 -2.28
C VAL A 216 52.61 -37.47 -1.07
N ILE A 217 52.09 -38.69 -1.16
CA ILE A 217 52.28 -39.72 -0.14
C ILE A 217 53.50 -40.54 -0.51
N CYS A 218 54.50 -40.55 0.37
CA CYS A 218 55.74 -41.31 0.23
C CYS A 218 55.77 -42.46 1.24
N LYS A 219 56.18 -43.65 0.78
CA LYS A 219 56.47 -44.81 1.60
C LYS A 219 57.84 -45.37 1.23
N ILE A 220 58.44 -46.15 2.11
CA ILE A 220 59.69 -46.86 1.84
C ILE A 220 59.37 -48.30 1.44
N SER A 221 59.92 -48.74 0.32
CA SER A 221 59.83 -50.12 -0.15
C SER A 221 61.22 -50.56 -0.62
N ASN A 222 61.75 -51.64 -0.04
CA ASN A 222 63.10 -52.15 -0.30
C ASN A 222 64.17 -51.04 -0.21
N ASP A 223 64.14 -50.26 0.88
CA ASP A 223 65.03 -49.12 1.14
C ASP A 223 65.01 -47.98 0.11
N LYS A 224 64.00 -47.97 -0.78
CA LYS A 224 63.80 -46.92 -1.78
C LYS A 224 62.48 -46.17 -1.51
N PRO A 225 62.47 -44.83 -1.65
CA PRO A 225 61.23 -44.07 -1.58
C PRO A 225 60.35 -44.35 -2.81
N VAL A 226 59.07 -44.62 -2.54
CA VAL A 226 58.02 -44.79 -3.54
C VAL A 226 56.86 -43.85 -3.26
N PHE A 227 56.29 -43.27 -4.31
CA PHE A 227 55.21 -42.29 -4.23
C PHE A 227 53.91 -42.86 -4.73
N ARG A 228 52.81 -42.58 -4.02
CA ARG A 228 51.45 -42.94 -4.45
C ARG A 228 51.05 -42.11 -5.66
N VAL A 229 50.68 -42.77 -6.76
CA VAL A 229 50.20 -42.10 -7.98
C VAL A 229 49.04 -42.91 -8.56
N GLY A 230 47.85 -42.32 -8.59
CA GLY A 230 46.63 -43.00 -9.03
C GLY A 230 46.38 -44.32 -8.28
N GLY A 231 46.38 -45.43 -9.01
CA GLY A 231 46.13 -46.78 -8.47
C GLY A 231 47.34 -47.49 -7.84
N GLY A 232 48.56 -46.96 -8.00
CA GLY A 232 49.80 -47.67 -7.64
C GLY A 232 50.83 -46.83 -6.89
N PHE A 233 52.03 -47.38 -6.74
CA PHE A 233 53.21 -46.68 -6.26
C PHE A 233 54.29 -46.71 -7.33
N ILE A 234 55.01 -45.61 -7.51
CA ILE A 234 56.16 -45.52 -8.42
C ILE A 234 57.42 -45.11 -7.66
N GLY A 235 58.59 -45.55 -8.12
CA GLY A 235 59.87 -45.20 -7.52
C GLY A 235 60.23 -43.72 -7.70
N PHE A 236 61.12 -43.22 -6.85
CA PHE A 236 61.55 -41.82 -6.81
C PHE A 236 62.02 -41.25 -8.15
N GLU A 237 62.87 -41.97 -8.89
CA GLU A 237 63.39 -41.51 -10.19
C GLU A 237 62.26 -41.32 -11.22
N LYS A 238 61.43 -42.36 -11.39
CA LYS A 238 60.26 -42.33 -12.29
C LYS A 238 59.27 -41.25 -11.89
N PHE A 239 59.12 -41.00 -10.58
CA PHE A 239 58.28 -39.92 -10.09
C PHE A 239 58.80 -38.55 -10.52
N LEU A 240 60.10 -38.30 -10.42
CA LEU A 240 60.70 -37.06 -10.90
C LEU A 240 60.57 -36.91 -12.41
N GLU A 241 60.86 -37.96 -13.18
CA GLU A 241 60.70 -37.94 -14.65
C GLU A 241 59.29 -37.56 -15.08
N GLN A 242 58.28 -38.06 -14.37
CA GLN A 242 56.88 -37.84 -14.72
C GLN A 242 56.35 -36.46 -14.29
N PHE A 243 56.80 -35.94 -13.14
CA PHE A 243 56.15 -34.80 -12.50
C PHE A 243 57.05 -33.57 -12.29
N ALA A 244 58.38 -33.70 -12.36
CA ALA A 244 59.26 -32.58 -12.06
C ALA A 244 59.10 -31.43 -13.05
N SER A 245 59.01 -31.70 -14.35
CA SER A 245 58.84 -30.65 -15.36
C SER A 245 57.50 -29.94 -15.23
N GLU A 246 56.40 -30.69 -15.06
CA GLU A 246 55.05 -30.15 -14.87
C GLU A 246 54.94 -29.30 -13.60
N GLU A 247 55.51 -29.78 -12.48
CA GLU A 247 55.49 -29.03 -11.23
C GLU A 247 56.43 -27.83 -11.25
N LEU A 248 57.56 -27.91 -11.96
CA LEU A 248 58.45 -26.78 -12.15
C LEU A 248 57.80 -25.70 -12.99
N GLU A 249 57.17 -26.07 -14.12
CA GLU A 249 56.41 -25.15 -14.95
C GLU A 249 55.28 -24.51 -14.14
N ARG A 250 54.56 -25.30 -13.33
CA ARG A 250 53.55 -24.78 -12.40
C ARG A 250 54.12 -23.83 -11.35
N LEU A 251 55.33 -24.04 -10.87
CA LEU A 251 55.98 -23.11 -9.96
C LEU A 251 56.41 -21.82 -10.67
N LEU A 252 56.79 -21.89 -11.94
CA LEU A 252 57.22 -20.72 -12.71
C LEU A 252 56.03 -19.92 -13.28
N THR A 253 55.03 -20.63 -13.77
CA THR A 253 53.76 -20.10 -14.26
C THR A 253 52.83 -19.94 -13.07
N TYR A 254 52.70 -18.70 -12.61
CA TYR A 254 51.68 -18.32 -11.64
C TYR A 254 50.29 -18.54 -12.26
N ASP A 255 49.75 -19.74 -12.13
CA ASP A 255 48.37 -19.99 -12.49
C ASP A 255 47.46 -19.44 -11.38
N LEU A 256 47.01 -18.21 -11.58
CA LEU A 256 45.63 -17.88 -11.26
C LEU A 256 44.75 -18.87 -12.05
N ASP A 257 43.72 -19.43 -11.42
CA ASP A 257 42.75 -20.20 -12.18
C ASP A 257 42.03 -19.25 -13.15
N ASP A 258 42.23 -19.42 -14.48
CA ASP A 258 41.66 -18.56 -15.53
C ASP A 258 40.13 -18.40 -15.43
N ARG A 259 39.45 -19.30 -14.70
CA ARG A 259 38.00 -19.26 -14.51
C ARG A 259 37.54 -18.52 -13.26
N THR A 260 38.38 -18.44 -12.22
CA THR A 260 37.98 -17.90 -10.90
C THR A 260 38.87 -16.74 -10.43
N GLY A 261 40.06 -16.58 -11.00
CA GLY A 261 41.09 -15.65 -10.51
C GLY A 261 41.67 -16.06 -9.15
N GLU A 262 41.25 -17.19 -8.58
CA GLU A 262 41.71 -17.63 -7.26
C GLU A 262 42.98 -18.47 -7.38
N PRO A 263 43.89 -18.37 -6.40
CA PRO A 263 45.03 -19.29 -6.30
C PRO A 263 44.57 -20.74 -6.09
N LYS A 264 45.00 -21.66 -6.96
CA LYS A 264 44.64 -23.10 -6.92
C LYS A 264 44.91 -23.81 -5.57
N PHE A 265 45.75 -23.26 -4.69
CA PHE A 265 46.02 -23.83 -3.36
C PHE A 265 44.82 -23.74 -2.40
N LEU A 266 43.86 -22.83 -2.64
CA LEU A 266 42.62 -22.71 -1.86
C LEU A 266 41.70 -23.93 -2.05
N GLU A 267 41.73 -24.56 -3.22
CA GLU A 267 40.96 -25.77 -3.52
C GLU A 267 41.45 -26.96 -2.68
N GLY A 268 42.77 -27.05 -2.47
CA GLY A 268 43.37 -28.05 -1.56
C GLY A 268 43.01 -27.81 -0.08
N LEU A 269 42.81 -26.55 0.32
CA LEU A 269 42.37 -26.20 1.67
C LEU A 269 40.88 -26.52 1.88
N LYS A 270 40.03 -26.22 0.89
CA LYS A 270 38.59 -26.56 0.87
C LYS A 270 38.38 -28.08 0.89
N ALA A 271 39.19 -28.84 0.13
CA ALA A 271 39.17 -30.30 0.15
C ALA A 271 39.59 -30.88 1.52
N LYS A 272 40.58 -30.27 2.19
CA LYS A 272 40.98 -30.65 3.55
C LYS A 272 39.87 -30.38 4.57
N GLN A 273 39.22 -29.22 4.50
CA GLN A 273 38.07 -28.89 5.35
C GLN A 273 36.91 -29.86 5.15
N LEU A 274 36.57 -30.20 3.90
CA LEU A 274 35.52 -31.18 3.62
C LEU A 274 35.84 -32.59 4.15
N ILE A 275 37.12 -32.99 4.15
CA ILE A 275 37.56 -34.26 4.74
C ILE A 275 37.48 -34.23 6.28
N GLU A 276 37.81 -33.09 6.90
CA GLU A 276 37.66 -32.88 8.35
C GLU A 276 36.18 -32.82 8.77
N GLU A 277 35.32 -32.15 7.99
CA GLU A 277 33.88 -32.01 8.25
C GLU A 277 33.09 -33.30 7.98
N SER A 278 33.53 -34.13 7.03
CA SER A 278 32.88 -35.40 6.72
C SER A 278 33.17 -36.50 7.76
N GLY A 279 34.07 -36.27 8.73
CA GLY A 279 34.31 -37.17 9.85
C GLY A 279 34.89 -38.54 9.46
N ILE A 280 35.46 -38.68 8.26
CA ILE A 280 35.98 -39.96 7.72
C ILE A 280 37.40 -40.28 8.23
N VAL A 281 37.93 -39.52 9.20
CA VAL A 281 39.20 -39.86 9.84
C VAL A 281 38.94 -40.83 11.00
N GLU A 282 39.02 -42.14 10.71
CA GLU A 282 39.15 -43.17 11.75
C GLU A 282 40.45 -42.96 12.53
N GLU A 283 40.34 -42.30 13.68
CA GLU A 283 41.40 -42.08 14.64
C GLU A 283 41.73 -43.41 15.37
N LYS A 284 42.63 -44.22 14.79
CA LYS A 284 43.37 -45.24 15.55
C LYS A 284 44.77 -44.73 15.85
N GLY A 285 44.86 -43.87 16.86
CA GLY A 285 46.10 -43.44 17.51
C GLY A 285 46.01 -43.60 19.04
N PRO A 286 47.09 -43.98 19.74
CA PRO A 286 47.01 -44.59 21.07
C PRO A 286 46.70 -43.56 22.16
N LYS A 287 45.70 -43.88 22.97
CA LYS A 287 45.41 -43.14 24.21
C LYS A 287 46.54 -43.32 25.21
N GLY A 288 47.09 -42.19 25.66
CA GLY A 288 47.68 -42.08 26.99
C GLY A 288 49.12 -41.62 27.01
N LEU A 289 49.34 -40.31 27.05
CA LEU A 289 50.34 -39.73 27.93
C LEU A 289 49.80 -38.42 28.51
N ILE A 290 49.46 -38.49 29.79
CA ILE A 290 49.11 -37.37 30.67
C ILE A 290 50.42 -36.62 30.94
N TRP A 291 50.51 -35.35 30.54
CA TRP A 291 51.59 -34.47 30.99
C TRP A 291 51.09 -33.70 32.22
N GLN A 292 51.60 -34.11 33.38
CA GLN A 292 51.58 -33.34 34.62
C GLN A 292 52.35 -32.03 34.41
N GLN A 293 51.70 -30.90 34.67
CA GLN A 293 52.35 -29.59 34.79
C GLN A 293 53.05 -29.52 36.14
N ASP A 294 54.37 -29.63 36.15
CA ASP A 294 55.19 -29.16 37.27
C ASP A 294 55.63 -27.72 37.01
N ALA A 295 55.16 -26.85 37.89
CA ALA A 295 55.62 -25.49 38.06
C ALA A 295 57.07 -25.48 38.53
N LEU A 296 57.94 -24.77 37.81
CA LEU A 296 59.23 -24.31 38.34
C LEU A 296 59.33 -22.80 38.11
N ILE A 297 58.88 -22.09 39.13
CA ILE A 297 59.44 -20.81 39.54
C ILE A 297 60.85 -21.10 40.05
N LEU A 298 61.88 -20.46 39.50
CA LEU A 298 63.07 -20.03 40.26
C LEU A 298 63.98 -19.11 39.45
N ASN A 299 64.01 -17.85 39.90
CA ASN A 299 65.08 -16.85 39.88
C ASN A 299 66.43 -17.27 39.27
N ILE A 300 66.85 -16.55 38.23
CA ILE A 300 68.10 -15.74 38.18
C ILE A 300 67.80 -14.48 37.38
#